data_AF-A0A532VDF8-F1
#
_entry.id   AF-A0A532VDF8-F1
#
_cell.length_a   1.000
_cell.length_b   1.000
_cell.length_c   1.000
_cell.angle_alpha   90.00
_cell.angle_beta   90.00
_cell.angle_gamma   90.00
#
_symmetry.space_group_name_H-M   'P 1'
#
loop_
_entity.id
_entity.type
_entity.pdbx_description
1 polymer ?
#
loop_
_entity_poly.entity_id
_entity_poly.type
_entity_poly.pdbx_seq_one_letter_code
_entity_poly.pdbx_strand_id
1 'polypeptide(L)'
;MDGKLGVNLMRENRGLKDAIGDTILIDGIPMLLFLLNYSYQELEQFTKKVLNSFSPNLILGISDEISPPGDIEKIKCVSHIVEAFQV
;
A
#
# COMPACT_ATOMS: atom_id res chain seq x y z
N MET A 1 -25.49 -3.66 6.20
CA MET A 1 -24.19 -4.07 6.78
C MET A 1 -23.20 -2.98 6.41
N ASP A 2 -22.75 -2.22 7.40
CA ASP A 2 -22.05 -0.95 7.20
C ASP A 2 -20.65 -1.16 6.62
N GLY A 3 -20.36 -0.46 5.50
CA GLY A 3 -19.06 -0.41 4.82
C GLY A 3 -17.94 0.29 5.61
N LYS A 4 -17.90 0.12 6.93
CA LYS A 4 -16.93 0.74 7.85
C LYS A 4 -15.73 -0.15 8.18
N LEU A 5 -15.63 -1.35 7.61
CA LEU A 5 -14.54 -2.29 7.95
C LEU A 5 -13.21 -2.01 7.24
N GLY A 6 -13.18 -1.20 6.16
CA GLY A 6 -11.97 -0.99 5.35
C GLY A 6 -11.10 0.21 5.70
N VAL A 7 -11.60 1.17 6.49
CA VAL A 7 -10.94 2.49 6.66
C VAL A 7 -10.23 2.69 8.01
N ASN A 8 -10.20 1.67 8.88
CA ASN A 8 -9.70 1.81 10.25
C ASN A 8 -8.35 1.11 10.53
N LEU A 9 -7.71 0.48 9.53
CA LEU A 9 -6.44 -0.24 9.72
C LEU A 9 -5.20 0.67 9.85
N MET A 10 -5.33 1.99 9.65
CA MET A 10 -4.20 2.88 9.41
C MET A 10 -4.09 4.10 10.33
N ARG A 11 -4.60 4.00 11.57
CA ARG A 11 -4.48 5.12 12.53
C ARG A 11 -3.12 5.20 13.26
N GLU A 12 -2.18 4.26 13.07
CA GLU A 12 -0.95 4.23 13.89
C GLU A 12 0.36 3.87 13.16
N ASN A 13 0.64 4.41 11.96
CA ASN A 13 1.93 4.12 11.28
C ASN A 13 3.17 4.87 11.82
N ARG A 14 3.03 5.78 12.79
CA ARG A 14 4.20 6.37 13.46
C ARG A 14 4.97 5.32 14.27
N GLY A 15 4.24 4.50 15.05
CA GLY A 15 4.85 3.47 15.88
C GLY A 15 5.63 2.45 15.06
N LEU A 16 5.10 2.02 13.92
CA LEU A 16 5.83 1.10 13.04
C LEU A 16 7.09 1.76 12.50
N LYS A 17 6.98 2.94 11.87
CA LYS A 17 8.14 3.66 11.31
C LYS A 17 9.26 3.85 12.34
N ASP A 18 8.90 4.20 13.58
CA ASP A 18 9.89 4.40 14.65
C ASP A 18 10.47 3.05 15.14
N ALA A 19 9.70 1.96 15.11
CA ALA A 19 10.14 0.64 15.56
C ALA A 19 11.07 -0.09 14.57
N ILE A 20 10.92 0.11 13.26
CA ILE A 20 11.79 -0.52 12.25
C ILE A 20 13.17 0.15 12.14
N GLY A 21 13.32 1.42 12.56
CA GLY A 21 14.61 2.10 12.55
C GLY A 21 15.30 2.06 11.17
N ASP A 22 16.53 1.57 11.12
CA ASP A 22 17.34 1.49 9.89
C ASP A 22 17.10 0.21 9.06
N THR A 23 16.14 -0.63 9.47
CA THR A 23 15.81 -1.85 8.71
C THR A 23 15.01 -1.53 7.44
N ILE A 24 14.97 -2.49 6.52
CA ILE A 24 14.19 -2.37 5.28
C ILE A 24 12.79 -2.93 5.53
N LEU A 25 11.76 -2.12 5.27
CA LEU A 25 10.39 -2.61 5.19
C LEU A 25 10.21 -3.38 3.87
N ILE A 26 9.64 -4.57 3.98
CA ILE A 26 9.24 -5.39 2.83
C ILE A 26 7.71 -5.37 2.77
N ASP A 27 7.20 -5.18 1.56
CA ASP A 27 5.79 -4.99 1.27
C ASP A 27 5.20 -3.73 1.91
N GLY A 28 3.87 -3.60 1.84
CA GLY A 28 3.19 -2.52 2.54
C GLY A 28 1.80 -2.20 2.02
N ILE A 29 1.41 -2.70 0.83
CA ILE A 29 0.06 -2.50 0.29
C ILE A 29 -0.83 -3.68 0.64
N PRO A 30 -1.93 -3.50 1.40
CA PRO A 30 -2.90 -4.55 1.66
C PRO A 30 -3.53 -5.07 0.38
N MET A 31 -3.68 -6.39 0.24
CA MET A 31 -4.33 -6.99 -0.94
C MET A 31 -5.76 -6.47 -1.17
N LEU A 32 -6.46 -6.09 -0.10
CA LEU A 32 -7.80 -5.50 -0.16
C LEU A 32 -7.90 -4.35 -1.17
N LEU A 33 -6.88 -3.49 -1.28
CA LEU A 33 -6.90 -2.34 -2.20
C LEU A 33 -6.88 -2.75 -3.68
N PHE A 34 -6.56 -4.01 -3.99
CA PHE A 34 -6.60 -4.57 -5.33
C PHE A 34 -7.98 -5.13 -5.71
N LEU A 35 -8.92 -5.23 -4.77
CA LEU A 35 -10.28 -5.67 -5.06
C LEU A 35 -11.11 -4.59 -5.78
N LEU A 36 -12.12 -5.00 -6.53
CA LEU A 36 -12.99 -4.13 -7.34
C LEU A 36 -13.76 -3.09 -6.53
N ASN A 37 -14.00 -3.34 -5.24
CA ASN A 37 -14.75 -2.44 -4.37
C ASN A 37 -13.93 -1.24 -3.87
N TYR A 38 -12.62 -1.22 -4.14
CA TYR A 38 -11.77 -0.04 -3.91
C TYR A 38 -11.47 0.64 -5.24
N SER A 39 -11.34 1.95 -5.24
CA SER A 39 -10.99 2.73 -6.42
C SER A 39 -9.48 2.74 -6.68
N TYR A 40 -9.09 3.10 -7.92
CA TYR A 40 -7.69 3.39 -8.25
C TYR A 40 -7.13 4.54 -7.43
N GLN A 41 -7.96 5.55 -7.12
CA GLN A 41 -7.56 6.70 -6.32
C GLN A 41 -7.21 6.30 -4.88
N GLU A 42 -7.99 5.42 -4.25
CA GLU A 42 -7.69 4.90 -2.92
C GLU A 42 -6.36 4.14 -2.90
N LEU A 43 -6.12 3.29 -3.91
CA LEU A 43 -4.85 2.58 -4.07
C LEU A 43 -3.68 3.55 -4.28
N GLU A 44 -3.83 4.56 -5.13
CA GLU A 44 -2.80 5.56 -5.41
C GLU A 44 -2.45 6.35 -4.16
N GLN A 45 -3.46 6.87 -3.44
CA GLN A 45 -3.26 7.62 -2.21
C GLN A 45 -2.54 6.79 -1.15
N PHE A 46 -2.91 5.52 -1.03
CA PHE A 46 -2.28 4.61 -0.10
C PHE A 46 -0.82 4.31 -0.51
N THR A 47 -0.59 4.01 -1.78
CA THR A 47 0.74 3.72 -2.35
C THR A 47 1.70 4.88 -2.07
N LYS A 48 1.28 6.12 -2.40
CA LYS A 48 2.06 7.33 -2.12
C LYS A 48 2.33 7.52 -0.63
N LYS A 49 1.36 7.18 0.24
CA LYS A 49 1.56 7.27 1.69
C LYS A 49 2.63 6.29 2.17
N VAL A 50 2.67 5.06 1.67
CA VAL A 50 3.71 4.07 2.00
C VAL A 50 5.08 4.54 1.52
N LEU A 51 5.20 4.94 0.26
CA LEU A 51 6.43 5.47 -0.33
C LEU A 51 6.99 6.65 0.50
N ASN A 52 6.18 7.68 0.75
CA ASN A 52 6.60 8.84 1.55
C ASN A 52 6.98 8.49 3.00
N SER A 53 6.44 7.40 3.55
CA SER A 53 6.68 7.03 4.94
C SER A 53 7.96 6.21 5.10
N PHE A 54 8.24 5.30 4.16
CA PHE A 54 9.26 4.26 4.34
C PHE A 54 10.40 4.30 3.31
N SER A 55 10.33 5.12 2.26
CA SER A 55 11.50 5.38 1.41
C SER A 55 12.61 6.08 2.20
N PRO A 56 13.90 5.78 1.92
CA PRO A 56 14.39 4.84 0.89
C PRO A 56 14.40 3.36 1.32
N ASN A 57 14.19 3.06 2.60
CA ASN A 57 14.28 1.72 3.18
C ASN A 57 13.03 0.85 2.94
N LEU A 58 12.59 0.75 1.68
CA LEU A 58 11.35 0.06 1.31
C LEU A 58 11.54 -0.78 0.04
N ILE A 59 11.16 -2.07 0.12
CA ILE A 59 10.87 -2.92 -1.04
C ILE A 59 9.35 -3.05 -1.11
N LEU A 60 8.72 -2.26 -1.98
CA LEU A 60 7.26 -2.20 -2.07
C LEU A 60 6.69 -3.44 -2.75
N GLY A 61 5.67 -4.02 -2.13
CA GLY A 61 4.91 -5.17 -2.62
C GLY A 61 3.56 -5.26 -1.95
N ILE A 62 2.80 -6.28 -2.34
CA ILE A 62 1.50 -6.60 -1.74
C ILE A 62 1.80 -7.37 -0.46
N SER A 63 1.28 -6.92 0.68
CA SER A 63 1.55 -7.53 2.00
C SER A 63 1.04 -8.98 2.13
N ASP A 64 0.14 -9.37 1.24
CA ASP A 64 -0.35 -10.75 1.07
C ASP A 64 -0.14 -11.15 -0.40
N GLU A 65 -0.67 -12.30 -0.81
CA GLU A 65 -0.76 -12.69 -2.21
C GLU A 65 -1.99 -12.08 -2.89
N ILE A 66 -1.90 -11.76 -4.19
CA ILE A 66 -3.08 -11.32 -4.93
C ILE A 66 -4.11 -12.45 -5.02
N SER A 67 -5.36 -12.15 -4.65
CA SER A 67 -6.45 -13.12 -4.73
C SER A 67 -7.09 -13.17 -6.12
N PRO A 68 -7.79 -14.26 -6.50
CA PRO A 68 -8.49 -14.37 -7.78
C PRO A 68 -9.42 -13.19 -8.14
N PRO A 69 -10.17 -12.55 -7.21
CA PRO A 69 -10.97 -11.36 -7.53
C PRO A 69 -10.17 -10.06 -7.64
N GLY A 70 -8.85 -10.09 -7.44
CA GLY A 70 -7.98 -8.92 -7.56
C GLY A 70 -7.89 -8.41 -9.00
N ASP A 71 -7.96 -7.09 -9.16
CA ASP A 71 -7.75 -6.42 -10.45
C ASP A 71 -6.25 -6.31 -10.74
N ILE A 72 -5.78 -7.02 -11.76
CA ILE A 72 -4.38 -7.00 -12.18
C ILE A 72 -3.94 -5.64 -12.73
N GLU A 73 -4.85 -4.85 -13.29
CA GLU A 73 -4.51 -3.54 -13.85
C GLU A 73 -4.12 -2.53 -12.76
N LYS A 74 -4.61 -2.74 -11.54
CA LYS A 74 -4.14 -1.99 -10.36
C LYS A 74 -2.68 -2.24 -10.02
N ILE A 75 -2.13 -3.42 -10.32
CA ILE A 75 -0.68 -3.67 -10.16
C ILE A 75 0.10 -2.75 -11.11
N LYS A 76 -0.32 -2.64 -12.37
CA LYS A 76 0.34 -1.74 -13.33
C LYS A 76 0.25 -0.28 -12.89
N CYS A 77 -0.87 0.12 -12.31
CA CYS A 77 -1.02 1.45 -11.72
C CYS A 77 0.02 1.71 -10.62
N VAL A 78 0.23 0.75 -9.70
CA VAL A 78 1.27 0.85 -8.67
C VAL A 78 2.66 0.95 -9.29
N SER A 79 2.98 0.13 -10.31
CA SER A 79 4.26 0.21 -11.02
C SER A 79 4.54 1.60 -11.58
N HIS A 80 3.58 2.22 -12.26
CA HIS A 80 3.74 3.58 -12.80
C HIS A 80 3.94 4.63 -11.69
N ILE A 81 3.28 4.47 -10.53
CA ILE A 81 3.46 5.39 -9.39
C ILE A 81 4.88 5.29 -8.86
N VAL A 82 5.42 4.07 -8.72
CA VAL A 82 6.78 3.83 -8.23
C VAL A 82 7.82 4.38 -9.21
N GLU A 83 7.64 4.15 -10.51
CA GLU A 83 8.54 4.67 -11.56
C GLU A 83 8.60 6.21 -11.56
N ALA A 84 7.48 6.87 -11.27
CA ALA A 84 7.40 8.32 -11.18
C ALA A 84 7.85 8.89 -9.82
N PHE A 85 8.09 8.04 -8.81
CA PHE A 85 8.43 8.47 -7.47
C PHE A 85 9.92 8.82 -7.36
N GLN A 86 10.21 10.00 -6.81
CA GLN A 86 11.58 10.45 -6.54
C GLN A 86 11.91 10.24 -5.08
N VAL A 87 13.07 9.61 -4.83
CA VAL A 87 13.60 9.28 -3.50
C VAL A 87 14.52 10.38 -3.00
#